data_AF-A0A7C1LTV5-F1
#
_entry.id   AF-A0A7C1LTV5-F1
#
_cell.length_a   1.000
_cell.length_b   1.000
_cell.length_c   1.000
_cell.angle_alpha   90.00
_cell.angle_beta   90.00
_cell.angle_gamma   90.00
#
_symmetry.space_group_name_H-M   'P 1'
#
loop_
_entity.id
_entity.type
_entity.pdbx_description
1 polymer ?
#
loop_
_entity_poly.entity_id
_entity_poly.type
_entity_poly.pdbx_seq_one_letter_code
_entity_poly.pdbx_strand_id
1 'polypeptide(L)'
;MKYFFKIFKESIIIVIISSLLGLVSGTLLSSNKALLITVPIMLLILPALNSLIGDISTVLVSRLTTHLYIGTIQPRVRKSERLKEDFYGLLITLLLSLGALIFLGYLVSVISGIKIVNPLVISLIMCITVLLIFVMMFLLSFVSAIVLFKRGMDPNNFLIPLITSLTDLLTPFFLILFIIIFI
;
A
#
# COMPACT_ATOMS: atom_id res chain seq x y z
N MET A 1 25.10 22.08 7.59
CA MET A 1 25.21 21.00 8.60
C MET A 1 23.97 20.84 9.49
N LYS A 2 23.37 21.89 10.09
CA LYS A 2 22.18 21.74 10.97
C LYS A 2 20.97 21.05 10.30
N TYR A 3 20.73 21.32 9.01
CA TYR A 3 19.64 20.71 8.25
C TYR A 3 19.83 19.20 8.04
N PHE A 4 21.07 18.77 7.78
CA PHE A 4 21.43 17.36 7.65
C PHE A 4 21.14 16.58 8.93
N PHE A 5 21.57 17.08 10.09
CA PHE A 5 21.31 16.41 11.38
C PHE A 5 19.83 16.37 11.75
N LYS A 6 19.05 17.38 11.34
CA LYS A 6 17.59 17.37 11.51
C LYS A 6 16.96 16.25 10.69
N ILE A 7 17.26 16.18 9.39
CA ILE A 7 16.76 15.11 8.51
C ILE A 7 17.21 13.74 9.02
N PHE A 8 18.49 13.58 9.35
CA PHE A 8 19.03 12.32 9.86
C PHE A 8 18.31 11.84 11.13
N LYS A 9 18.05 12.74 12.08
CA LYS A 9 17.32 12.43 13.33
C LYS A 9 15.83 12.11 13.08
N GLU A 10 15.20 12.80 12.13
CA GLU A 10 13.81 12.52 11.75
C GLU A 10 13.71 11.17 11.03
N SER A 11 14.61 10.88 10.09
CA SER A 11 14.64 9.64 9.31
C SER A 11 14.98 8.42 10.15
N ILE A 12 15.88 8.50 11.14
CA ILE A 12 16.30 7.31 11.90
C ILE A 12 15.16 6.69 12.70
N ILE A 13 14.28 7.52 13.28
CA ILE A 13 13.12 7.05 14.03
C ILE A 13 12.17 6.31 13.08
N ILE A 14 11.94 6.89 11.90
CA ILE A 14 11.06 6.31 10.90
C ILE A 14 11.64 4.99 10.36
N VAL A 15 12.96 4.93 10.11
CA VAL A 15 13.65 3.72 9.64
C VAL A 15 13.60 2.59 10.68
N ILE A 16 13.71 2.91 11.97
CA ILE A 16 13.57 1.90 13.03
C ILE A 16 12.14 1.35 13.03
N ILE A 17 11.13 2.22 12.94
CA ILE A 17 9.73 1.81 12.89
C ILE A 17 9.45 0.97 11.64
N SER A 18 9.93 1.39 10.46
CA SER A 18 9.76 0.64 9.21
C SER A 18 10.41 -0.73 9.28
N SER A 19 11.61 -0.81 9.86
CA SER A 19 12.33 -2.08 10.03
C SER A 19 11.57 -3.03 10.95
N LEU A 20 11.02 -2.53 12.07
CA LEU A 20 10.18 -3.34 12.97
C LEU A 20 8.93 -3.85 12.26
N LEU A 21 8.23 -3.01 11.50
CA LEU A 21 7.07 -3.43 10.70
C LEU A 21 7.46 -4.48 9.66
N GLY A 22 8.62 -4.32 9.00
CA GLY A 22 9.17 -5.29 8.05
C GLY A 22 9.47 -6.64 8.70
N LEU A 23 9.99 -6.66 9.94
CA LEU A 23 10.20 -7.90 10.69
C LEU A 23 8.86 -8.60 11.00
N VAL A 24 7.83 -7.85 11.40
CA VAL A 24 6.49 -8.40 11.63
C VAL A 24 5.91 -8.96 10.33
N SER A 25 6.06 -8.25 9.21
CA SER A 25 5.61 -8.73 7.90
C SER A 25 6.33 -10.03 7.51
N GLY A 26 7.66 -10.06 7.60
CA GLY A 26 8.45 -11.24 7.25
C GLY A 26 8.16 -12.45 8.14
N THR A 27 7.97 -12.25 9.44
CA THR A 27 7.55 -13.33 10.36
C THR A 27 6.15 -13.83 10.04
N LEU A 28 5.24 -12.96 9.62
CA LEU A 28 3.89 -13.33 9.21
C LEU A 28 3.88 -14.17 7.92
N LEU A 29 4.68 -13.82 6.92
CA LEU A 29 4.87 -14.68 5.73
C LEU A 29 5.51 -16.02 6.10
N SER A 30 6.56 -16.00 6.92
CA SER A 30 7.30 -17.21 7.32
C SER A 30 6.38 -18.20 8.06
N SER A 31 5.58 -17.70 9.00
CA SER A 31 4.67 -18.52 9.80
C SER A 31 3.56 -19.16 8.97
N ASN A 32 3.14 -18.51 7.87
CA ASN A 32 2.07 -18.97 6.99
C ASN A 32 2.60 -19.60 5.69
N LYS A 33 3.89 -19.96 5.63
CA LYS A 33 4.54 -20.50 4.43
C LYS A 33 3.81 -21.74 3.88
N ALA A 34 3.33 -22.63 4.73
CA ALA A 34 2.61 -23.84 4.31
C ALA A 34 1.34 -23.50 3.50
N LEU A 35 0.58 -22.50 3.94
CA LEU A 35 -0.63 -22.01 3.27
C LEU A 35 -0.31 -21.25 1.98
N LEU A 36 0.80 -20.50 1.94
CA LEU A 36 1.22 -19.84 0.71
C LEU A 36 1.68 -20.84 -0.38
N ILE A 37 2.25 -21.98 0.02
CA ILE A 37 2.64 -23.06 -0.91
C ILE A 37 1.41 -23.76 -1.50
N THR A 38 0.29 -23.85 -0.77
CA THR A 38 -0.95 -24.41 -1.33
C THR A 38 -1.56 -23.53 -2.44
N VAL A 39 -1.17 -22.25 -2.51
CA VAL A 39 -1.58 -21.32 -3.57
C VAL A 39 -0.34 -20.69 -4.24
N PRO A 40 0.42 -21.44 -5.07
CA PRO A 40 1.73 -21.00 -5.59
C PRO A 40 1.70 -19.68 -6.37
N ILE A 41 0.59 -19.42 -7.06
CA ILE A 41 0.40 -18.19 -7.83
C ILE A 41 0.43 -16.93 -6.93
N MET A 42 0.04 -17.05 -5.66
CA MET A 42 0.10 -15.93 -4.72
C MET A 42 1.53 -15.57 -4.36
N LEU A 43 2.42 -16.55 -4.20
CA LEU A 43 3.85 -16.28 -3.94
C LEU A 43 4.50 -15.51 -5.09
N LEU A 44 4.05 -15.75 -6.32
CA LEU A 44 4.54 -15.07 -7.51
C LEU A 44 4.04 -13.62 -7.60
N ILE A 45 2.76 -13.39 -7.26
CA ILE A 45 2.10 -12.09 -7.43
C ILE A 45 2.35 -11.16 -6.22
N LEU A 46 2.56 -11.72 -5.02
CA LEU A 46 2.63 -10.95 -3.78
C LEU A 46 3.64 -9.79 -3.81
N PRO A 47 4.89 -9.94 -4.31
CA PRO A 47 5.81 -8.81 -4.41
C PRO A 47 5.29 -7.68 -5.31
N ALA A 48 4.71 -8.02 -6.45
CA ALA A 48 4.17 -7.04 -7.40
C ALA A 48 2.89 -6.37 -6.87
N LEU A 49 2.04 -7.12 -6.17
CA LEU A 49 0.85 -6.59 -5.50
C LEU A 49 1.23 -5.61 -4.39
N ASN A 50 2.25 -5.96 -3.61
CA ASN A 50 2.75 -5.12 -2.54
C ASN A 50 3.35 -3.81 -3.06
N SER A 51 4.17 -3.89 -4.12
CA SER A 51 4.69 -2.70 -4.83
C SER A 51 3.56 -1.81 -5.33
N LEU A 52 2.56 -2.38 -6.01
CA LEU A 52 1.44 -1.62 -6.55
C LEU A 52 0.72 -0.79 -5.48
N ILE A 53 0.41 -1.40 -4.33
CA ILE A 53 -0.29 -0.72 -3.24
C ILE A 53 0.60 0.36 -2.61
N GLY A 54 1.89 0.05 -2.37
CA GLY A 54 2.85 0.99 -1.82
C GLY A 54 3.08 2.21 -2.70
N ASP A 55 3.18 2.00 -4.02
CA ASP A 55 3.39 3.05 -5.01
C ASP A 55 2.17 3.98 -5.10
N ILE A 56 0.96 3.41 -5.20
CA ILE A 56 -0.29 4.20 -5.21
C ILE A 56 -0.42 5.04 -3.93
N SER A 57 -0.07 4.46 -2.78
CA SER A 57 -0.13 5.16 -1.50
C SER A 57 0.91 6.28 -1.40
N THR A 58 2.10 6.08 -1.98
CA THR A 58 3.15 7.11 -2.06
C THR A 58 2.76 8.27 -2.98
N VAL A 59 2.14 7.97 -4.12
CA VAL A 59 1.60 8.99 -5.04
C VAL A 59 0.51 9.81 -4.33
N LEU A 60 -0.38 9.15 -3.58
CA LEU A 60 -1.40 9.84 -2.80
C LEU A 60 -0.78 10.85 -1.82
N VAL A 61 0.18 10.41 -1.01
CA VAL A 61 0.86 11.28 -0.03
C VAL A 61 1.49 12.48 -0.74
N SER A 62 2.22 12.23 -1.83
CA SER A 62 2.90 13.29 -2.59
C SER A 62 1.93 14.32 -3.16
N ARG A 63 0.78 13.87 -3.69
CA ARG A 63 -0.29 14.75 -4.18
C ARG A 63 -0.93 15.55 -3.06
N LEU A 64 -1.28 14.90 -1.96
CA LEU A 64 -1.86 15.58 -0.79
C LEU A 64 -0.93 16.67 -0.25
N THR A 65 0.36 16.36 -0.12
CA THR A 65 1.38 17.32 0.29
C THR A 65 1.43 18.51 -0.66
N THR A 66 1.49 18.25 -1.97
CA THR A 66 1.48 19.31 -3.00
C THR A 66 0.22 20.18 -2.89
N HIS A 67 -0.94 19.55 -2.69
CA HIS A 67 -2.21 20.26 -2.57
C HIS A 67 -2.28 21.17 -1.34
N LEU A 68 -1.66 20.76 -0.23
CA LEU A 68 -1.55 21.56 0.99
C LEU A 68 -0.59 22.75 0.81
N TYR A 69 0.56 22.56 0.16
CA TYR A 69 1.54 23.63 -0.08
C TYR A 69 1.04 24.69 -1.07
N ILE A 70 0.36 24.28 -2.14
CA ILE A 70 -0.21 25.22 -3.14
C ILE A 70 -1.55 25.81 -2.66
N GLY A 71 -2.13 25.27 -1.58
CA GLY A 71 -3.37 25.80 -0.97
C GLY A 71 -4.67 25.36 -1.67
N THR A 72 -4.58 24.46 -2.65
CA THR A 72 -5.76 23.86 -3.31
C THR A 72 -6.60 22.99 -2.38
N ILE A 73 -5.98 22.40 -1.33
CA ILE A 73 -6.68 21.74 -0.22
C ILE A 73 -6.31 22.50 1.05
N GLN A 74 -7.31 22.95 1.79
CA GLN A 74 -7.08 23.60 3.08
C GLN A 74 -6.56 22.57 4.10
N PRO A 75 -5.71 22.98 5.06
CA PRO A 75 -5.23 22.11 6.12
C PRO A 75 -6.34 21.87 7.17
N ARG A 76 -7.47 21.32 6.75
CA ARG A 76 -8.64 20.97 7.56
C ARG A 76 -9.23 19.69 6.99
N VAL A 77 -9.69 18.80 7.87
CA VAL A 77 -10.32 17.53 7.47
C VAL A 77 -11.71 17.85 6.91
N ARG A 78 -11.76 18.26 5.65
CA ARG A 78 -12.97 18.62 4.92
C ARG A 78 -12.89 18.03 3.53
N LYS A 79 -14.02 17.52 3.04
CA LYS A 79 -14.15 17.09 1.65
C LYS A 79 -13.87 18.29 0.73
N SER A 80 -12.97 18.11 -0.23
CA SER A 80 -12.77 19.04 -1.34
C SER A 80 -13.05 18.32 -2.65
N GLU A 81 -13.40 19.07 -3.69
CA GLU A 81 -13.58 18.51 -5.03
C GLU A 81 -12.28 17.90 -5.55
N ARG A 82 -11.16 18.57 -5.31
CA ARG A 82 -9.83 18.07 -5.66
C ARG A 82 -9.48 16.74 -4.99
N LEU A 83 -9.84 16.56 -3.72
CA LEU A 83 -9.65 15.30 -3.01
C LEU A 83 -10.49 14.16 -3.61
N LYS A 84 -11.71 14.46 -4.12
CA LYS A 84 -12.53 13.47 -4.81
C LYS A 84 -11.91 13.09 -6.15
N GLU A 85 -11.43 14.07 -6.92
CA GLU A 85 -10.74 13.82 -8.19
C GLU A 85 -9.51 12.93 -8.00
N ASP A 86 -8.69 13.20 -6.98
CA ASP A 86 -7.55 12.35 -6.64
C ASP A 86 -7.99 10.95 -6.21
N PHE A 87 -9.04 10.82 -5.40
CA PHE A 87 -9.57 9.51 -5.00
C PHE A 87 -9.99 8.69 -6.21
N TYR A 88 -10.81 9.25 -7.11
CA TYR A 88 -11.28 8.54 -8.30
C TYR A 88 -10.14 8.26 -9.29
N GLY A 89 -9.25 9.23 -9.51
CA GLY A 89 -8.09 9.05 -10.39
C GLY A 89 -7.20 7.91 -9.92
N LEU A 90 -6.86 7.89 -8.63
CA LEU A 90 -6.05 6.83 -8.04
C LEU A 90 -6.79 5.49 -8.01
N LEU A 91 -8.10 5.47 -7.73
CA LEU A 91 -8.90 4.26 -7.76
C LEU A 91 -8.94 3.64 -9.17
N ILE A 92 -9.10 4.46 -10.21
CA ILE A 92 -9.08 3.99 -11.60
C ILE A 92 -7.70 3.44 -11.95
N THR A 93 -6.62 4.16 -11.62
CA THR A 93 -5.26 3.67 -11.83
C THR A 93 -5.03 2.34 -11.11
N LEU A 94 -5.45 2.23 -9.86
CA LEU A 94 -5.34 1.02 -9.06
C LEU A 94 -6.06 -0.17 -9.71
N LEU A 95 -7.31 0.04 -10.16
CA LEU A 95 -8.11 -1.01 -10.78
C LEU A 95 -7.52 -1.46 -12.12
N LEU A 96 -7.02 -0.52 -12.95
CA LEU A 96 -6.37 -0.84 -14.21
C LEU A 96 -5.07 -1.62 -13.98
N SER A 97 -4.23 -1.15 -13.06
CA SER A 97 -2.97 -1.82 -12.71
C SER A 97 -3.21 -3.19 -12.08
N LEU A 98 -4.23 -3.35 -11.24
CA LEU A 98 -4.62 -4.63 -10.67
C LEU A 98 -5.12 -5.59 -11.76
N GLY A 99 -5.96 -5.12 -12.68
CA GLY A 99 -6.40 -5.93 -13.82
C GLY A 99 -5.23 -6.41 -14.67
N ALA A 100 -4.27 -5.53 -14.96
CA ALA A 100 -3.04 -5.89 -15.68
C ALA A 100 -2.21 -6.91 -14.90
N LEU A 101 -2.06 -6.73 -13.58
CA LEU A 101 -1.32 -7.65 -12.71
C LEU A 101 -1.95 -9.04 -12.68
N ILE A 102 -3.28 -9.12 -12.54
CA ILE A 102 -4.04 -10.37 -12.57
C ILE A 102 -3.85 -11.06 -13.92
N PHE A 103 -3.99 -10.32 -15.02
CA PHE A 103 -3.79 -10.85 -16.37
C PHE A 103 -2.37 -11.40 -16.57
N LEU A 104 -1.34 -10.65 -16.18
CA LEU A 104 0.05 -11.08 -16.26
C LEU A 104 0.32 -12.30 -15.37
N GLY A 105 -0.25 -12.34 -14.17
CA GLY A 105 -0.17 -13.48 -13.27
C GLY A 105 -0.72 -14.76 -13.92
N TYR A 106 -1.88 -14.68 -14.55
CA TYR A 106 -2.45 -15.80 -15.30
C TYR A 106 -1.57 -16.23 -16.48
N LEU A 107 -1.06 -15.29 -17.27
CA LEU A 107 -0.16 -15.59 -18.38
C LEU A 107 1.10 -16.33 -17.91
N VAL A 108 1.75 -15.83 -16.85
CA VAL A 108 2.93 -16.47 -16.27
C VAL A 108 2.61 -17.86 -15.76
N SER A 109 1.45 -18.04 -15.11
CA SER A 109 1.01 -19.35 -14.64
C SER A 109 0.88 -20.38 -15.76
N VAL A 110 0.33 -19.97 -16.91
CA VAL A 110 0.20 -20.82 -18.10
C VAL A 110 1.58 -21.19 -18.66
N ILE A 111 2.50 -20.22 -18.76
CA ILE A 111 3.87 -20.44 -19.26
C ILE A 111 4.67 -21.35 -18.33
N SER A 112 4.53 -21.17 -17.02
CA SER A 112 5.24 -21.95 -15.99
C SER A 112 4.59 -23.30 -15.67
N GLY A 113 3.43 -23.63 -16.26
CA GLY A 113 2.70 -24.86 -15.98
C GLY A 113 2.10 -24.94 -14.57
N ILE A 114 2.00 -23.82 -13.85
CA ILE A 114 1.40 -23.75 -12.53
C ILE A 114 -0.11 -23.83 -12.68
N LYS A 115 -0.74 -24.84 -12.08
CA LYS A 115 -2.20 -24.94 -12.04
C LYS A 115 -2.77 -23.97 -11.01
N ILE A 116 -3.71 -23.12 -11.44
CA ILE A 116 -4.44 -22.23 -10.55
C ILE A 116 -5.75 -22.90 -10.16
N VAL A 117 -5.86 -23.24 -8.88
CA VAL A 117 -7.11 -23.73 -8.28
C VAL A 117 -7.98 -22.51 -7.98
N ASN A 118 -9.24 -22.53 -8.42
CA ASN A 118 -10.22 -21.44 -8.17
C ASN A 118 -9.73 -20.03 -8.59
N PRO A 119 -9.45 -19.79 -9.89
CA PRO A 119 -8.96 -18.51 -10.39
C PRO A 119 -9.86 -17.32 -10.01
N LEU A 120 -11.18 -17.50 -10.08
CA LEU A 120 -12.13 -16.46 -9.70
C LEU A 120 -11.99 -16.07 -8.21
N VAL A 121 -11.85 -17.03 -7.31
CA VAL A 121 -11.67 -16.78 -5.87
C VAL A 121 -10.35 -16.06 -5.61
N ILE A 122 -9.27 -16.47 -6.26
CA ILE A 122 -7.97 -15.82 -6.17
C ILE A 122 -8.02 -14.36 -6.63
N SER A 123 -8.67 -14.09 -7.76
CA SER A 123 -8.86 -12.73 -8.26
C SER A 123 -9.72 -11.88 -7.32
N LEU A 124 -10.74 -12.47 -6.70
CA LEU A 124 -11.60 -11.82 -5.71
C LEU A 124 -10.81 -11.46 -4.45
N ILE A 125 -10.00 -12.39 -3.92
CA ILE A 125 -9.12 -12.16 -2.77
C ILE A 125 -8.19 -10.97 -3.05
N MET A 126 -7.55 -10.91 -4.22
CA MET A 126 -6.69 -9.79 -4.59
C MET A 126 -7.47 -8.47 -4.65
N CYS A 127 -8.64 -8.45 -5.31
CA CYS A 127 -9.49 -7.27 -5.40
C CYS A 127 -9.90 -6.73 -4.03
N ILE A 128 -10.42 -7.60 -3.14
CA ILE A 128 -10.87 -7.18 -1.81
C ILE A 128 -9.68 -6.67 -0.99
N THR A 129 -8.53 -7.36 -1.04
CA THR A 129 -7.30 -6.95 -0.34
C THR A 129 -6.87 -5.55 -0.76
N VAL A 130 -6.74 -5.34 -2.08
CA VAL A 130 -6.24 -4.09 -2.66
C VAL A 130 -7.21 -2.93 -2.37
N LEU A 131 -8.52 -3.13 -2.57
CA LEU A 131 -9.52 -2.10 -2.32
C LEU A 131 -9.60 -1.72 -0.85
N LEU A 132 -9.55 -2.70 0.05
CA LEU A 132 -9.57 -2.46 1.49
C LEU A 132 -8.36 -1.61 1.91
N ILE A 133 -7.15 -2.04 1.52
CA ILE A 133 -5.92 -1.33 1.88
C ILE A 133 -5.90 0.06 1.25
N PHE A 134 -6.34 0.22 0.00
CA PHE A 134 -6.45 1.53 -0.64
C PHE A 134 -7.31 2.49 0.17
N VAL A 135 -8.50 2.08 0.60
CA VAL A 135 -9.39 2.93 1.40
C VAL A 135 -8.76 3.28 2.76
N MET A 136 -8.13 2.30 3.42
CA MET A 136 -7.44 2.52 4.69
C MET A 136 -6.28 3.52 4.54
N MET A 137 -5.42 3.31 3.55
CA MET A 137 -4.29 4.20 3.27
C MET A 137 -4.76 5.57 2.81
N PHE A 138 -5.87 5.67 2.08
CA PHE A 138 -6.43 6.94 1.67
C PHE A 138 -6.83 7.80 2.87
N LEU A 139 -7.60 7.22 3.78
CA LEU A 139 -8.04 7.90 5.01
C LEU A 139 -6.86 8.25 5.91
N LEU A 140 -5.95 7.30 6.13
CA LEU A 140 -4.77 7.49 6.96
C LEU A 140 -3.87 8.61 6.42
N SER A 141 -3.58 8.59 5.12
CA SER A 141 -2.75 9.61 4.46
C SER A 141 -3.39 10.99 4.54
N PHE A 142 -4.69 11.09 4.25
CA PHE A 142 -5.39 12.37 4.26
C PHE A 142 -5.38 13.03 5.65
N VAL A 143 -5.77 12.27 6.69
CA VAL A 143 -5.81 12.79 8.05
C VAL A 143 -4.40 13.13 8.53
N SER A 144 -3.45 12.23 8.33
CA SER A 144 -2.09 12.40 8.85
C SER A 144 -1.34 13.52 8.12
N ALA A 145 -1.57 13.72 6.82
CA ALA A 145 -0.97 14.80 6.05
C ALA A 145 -1.41 16.17 6.58
N ILE A 146 -2.70 16.33 6.89
CA ILE A 146 -3.22 17.55 7.49
C ILE A 146 -2.59 17.80 8.87
N VAL A 147 -2.47 16.76 9.70
CA VAL A 147 -1.89 16.89 11.05
C VAL A 147 -0.42 17.29 10.99
N LEU A 148 0.37 16.63 10.14
CA LEU A 148 1.80 16.93 9.98
C LEU A 148 2.03 18.32 9.39
N PHE A 149 1.25 18.68 8.37
CA PHE A 149 1.33 20.01 7.76
C PHE A 149 1.01 21.12 8.77
N LYS A 150 -0.02 20.94 9.62
CA LYS A 150 -0.32 21.88 10.72
C LYS A 150 0.80 22.02 11.75
N ARG A 151 1.62 20.98 11.92
CA ARG A 151 2.80 20.99 12.80
C ARG A 151 4.04 21.58 12.12
N GLY A 152 3.93 22.08 10.88
CA GLY A 152 5.06 22.60 10.11
C GLY A 152 6.05 21.52 9.67
N MET A 153 5.62 20.26 9.67
CA MET A 153 6.41 19.11 9.22
C MET A 153 5.99 18.79 7.78
N ASP A 154 6.96 18.47 6.93
CA ASP A 154 6.68 18.01 5.57
C ASP A 154 6.07 16.59 5.64
N PRO A 155 4.80 16.39 5.23
CA PRO A 155 4.19 15.07 5.27
C PRO A 155 4.96 14.03 4.46
N ASN A 156 5.66 14.40 3.37
CA ASN A 156 6.41 13.45 2.56
C ASN A 156 7.54 12.78 3.35
N ASN A 157 8.21 13.53 4.23
CA ASN A 157 9.34 13.02 5.01
C ASN A 157 8.94 11.96 6.04
N PHE A 158 7.69 12.00 6.52
CA PHE A 158 7.19 11.12 7.58
C PHE A 158 6.23 10.06 7.06
N LEU A 159 5.30 10.44 6.18
CA LEU A 159 4.21 9.57 5.75
C LEU A 159 4.63 8.58 4.68
N ILE A 160 5.51 8.96 3.74
CA ILE A 160 5.91 8.03 2.68
C ILE A 160 6.53 6.78 3.29
N PRO A 161 7.57 6.85 4.15
CA PRO A 161 8.17 5.63 4.68
C PRO A 161 7.26 4.90 5.69
N LEU A 162 6.41 5.63 6.43
CA LEU A 162 5.43 5.02 7.33
C LEU A 162 4.40 4.19 6.55
N ILE A 163 3.81 4.78 5.51
CA ILE A 163 2.73 4.15 4.75
C ILE A 163 3.26 2.99 3.92
N THR A 164 4.44 3.11 3.29
CA THR A 164 5.04 1.97 2.58
C THR A 164 5.29 0.79 3.53
N SER A 165 5.78 1.05 4.74
CA SER A 165 5.97 0.01 5.76
C SER A 165 4.66 -0.61 6.24
N LEU A 166 3.60 0.20 6.34
CA LEU A 166 2.27 -0.29 6.67
C LEU A 166 1.70 -1.13 5.53
N THR A 167 1.86 -0.72 4.27
CA THR A 167 1.42 -1.53 3.12
C THR A 167 2.19 -2.84 3.04
N ASP A 168 3.49 -2.83 3.32
CA ASP A 168 4.33 -4.03 3.36
C ASP A 168 3.88 -5.04 4.42
N LEU A 169 3.29 -4.58 5.52
CA LEU A 169 2.70 -5.42 6.55
C LEU A 169 1.26 -5.85 6.23
N LEU A 170 0.43 -4.89 5.83
CA LEU A 170 -1.01 -5.09 5.67
C LEU A 170 -1.34 -5.92 4.44
N THR A 171 -0.60 -5.78 3.34
CA THR A 171 -0.81 -6.56 2.11
C THR A 171 -0.75 -8.07 2.37
N PRO A 172 0.37 -8.62 2.91
CA PRO A 172 0.41 -10.05 3.20
C PRO A 172 -0.54 -10.45 4.31
N PHE A 173 -0.75 -9.60 5.34
CA PHE A 173 -1.71 -9.88 6.42
C PHE A 173 -3.12 -10.13 5.88
N PHE A 174 -3.67 -9.18 5.11
CA PHE A 174 -5.03 -9.30 4.57
C PHE A 174 -5.12 -10.39 3.51
N LEU A 175 -4.08 -10.56 2.69
CA LEU A 175 -4.05 -11.62 1.69
C LEU A 175 -4.12 -13.00 2.34
N ILE A 176 -3.31 -13.26 3.37
CA ILE A 176 -3.35 -14.53 4.13
C ILE A 176 -4.70 -14.69 4.84
N LEU A 177 -5.19 -13.63 5.49
CA LEU A 177 -6.49 -13.66 6.16
C LEU A 177 -7.62 -14.06 5.21
N PHE A 178 -7.67 -13.47 4.01
CA PHE A 178 -8.70 -13.79 3.03
C PHE A 178 -8.50 -15.15 2.38
N ILE A 179 -7.26 -15.64 2.22
CA ILE A 179 -7.05 -17.04 1.83
C ILE A 179 -7.69 -17.97 2.86
N ILE A 180 -7.42 -17.77 4.16
CA ILE A 180 -7.98 -18.62 5.23
C ILE A 180 -9.52 -18.59 5.24
N ILE A 181 -10.14 -17.46 4.86
CA ILE A 181 -11.59 -17.30 4.87
C ILE A 181 -12.25 -17.94 3.63
N PHE A 182 -11.63 -17.83 2.45
CA PHE A 182 -12.24 -18.18 1.18
C PHE A 182 -11.74 -19.51 0.56
N ILE A 183 -10.66 -20.09 1.08
CA ILE A 183 -10.03 -21.34 0.62
C ILE A 183 -9.91 -22.29 1.79
#